data_AF-A0A963DBA9-F1
#
_entry.id   AF-A0A963DBA9-F1
#
_cell.length_a   1.000
_cell.length_b   1.000
_cell.length_c   1.000
_cell.angle_alpha   90.00
_cell.angle_beta   90.00
_cell.angle_gamma   90.00
#
_symmetry.space_group_name_H-M   'P 1'
#
loop_
_entity.id
_entity.type
_entity.pdbx_description
1 polymer ?
#
loop_
_entity_poly.entity_id
_entity_poly.type
_entity_poly.pdbx_seq_one_letter_code
_entity_poly.pdbx_strand_id
1 'polypeptide(L)' 'KVKILTSCPSCLQGLTRYADDAGGVDADYIVIEIARKLLGEDWMPDYVKRANAGGIERVLL' A
#
# COMPACT_ATOMS: atom_id res chain seq x y z
N LYS A 1 -4.63 11.96 -14.82
CA LYS A 1 -3.64 10.89 -14.55
C LYS A 1 -4.39 9.59 -14.37
N VAL A 2 -3.91 8.50 -14.96
CA VAL A 2 -4.49 7.16 -14.78
C VAL A 2 -3.78 6.50 -13.59
N LYS A 3 -4.57 6.01 -12.63
CA LYS A 3 -4.06 5.21 -11.50
C LYS A 3 -4.35 3.74 -11.78
N ILE A 4 -3.33 2.88 -11.69
CA ILE A 4 -3.44 1.43 -11.83
C ILE A 4 -3.43 0.83 -10.44
N LEU A 5 -4.38 -0.09 -10.18
CA LEU A 5 -4.45 -0.82 -8.91
C LEU A 5 -4.03 -2.27 -9.14
N THR A 6 -3.12 -2.76 -8.32
CA THR A 6 -2.65 -4.14 -8.38
C THR A 6 -2.65 -4.80 -7.00
N SER A 7 -2.91 -6.11 -6.97
CA SER A 7 -2.76 -6.95 -5.78
C SER A 7 -1.46 -7.74 -5.77
N CYS A 8 -0.64 -7.65 -6.82
CA CYS A 8 0.62 -8.37 -6.90
C CYS A 8 1.79 -7.47 -6.50
N PRO A 9 2.50 -7.76 -5.38
CA PRO A 9 3.63 -6.94 -4.92
C PRO A 9 4.75 -6.82 -5.94
N SER A 10 5.06 -7.92 -6.65
CA SER A 10 6.08 -7.92 -7.70
C SER A 10 5.67 -7.06 -8.90
N CYS A 11 4.38 -7.05 -9.25
CA CYS A 11 3.86 -6.19 -10.31
C CYS A 11 3.90 -4.72 -9.90
N LEU A 12 3.59 -4.39 -8.65
CA LEU A 12 3.67 -3.00 -8.15
C LEU A 12 5.10 -2.48 -8.33
N GLN A 13 6.09 -3.19 -7.78
CA GLN A 13 7.50 -2.82 -7.93
C GLN A 13 7.94 -2.75 -9.40
N GLY A 14 7.40 -3.62 -10.26
CA GLY A 14 7.64 -3.60 -11.70
C GLY A 14 7.06 -2.36 -12.39
N LEU A 15 5.77 -2.07 -12.16
CA LEU A 15 5.04 -0.98 -12.77
C LEU A 15 5.56 0.39 -12.33
N THR A 16 5.98 0.53 -11.07
CA THR A 16 6.58 1.79 -10.57
C THR A 16 7.81 2.20 -11.37
N ARG A 17 8.57 1.24 -11.95
CA ARG A 17 9.74 1.57 -12.81
C ARG A 17 9.36 2.30 -14.09
N TYR A 18 8.14 2.11 -14.58
CA TYR A 18 7.65 2.71 -15.83
C TYR A 18 6.79 3.95 -15.59
N ALA A 19 6.71 4.46 -14.35
CA ALA A 19 5.89 5.61 -14.01
C ALA A 19 6.24 6.84 -14.88
N ASP A 20 7.53 7.06 -15.13
CA ASP A 20 8.04 8.18 -15.93
C ASP A 20 7.93 7.91 -17.44
N ASP A 21 8.09 6.66 -17.87
CA ASP A 21 8.06 6.27 -19.29
C ASP A 21 6.63 6.19 -19.86
N ALA A 22 5.65 5.84 -19.03
CA ALA A 22 4.26 5.63 -19.45
C ALA A 22 3.39 6.90 -19.36
N GLY A 23 4.00 8.09 -19.30
CA GLY A 23 3.25 9.36 -19.24
C GLY A 23 2.65 9.66 -17.87
N GLY A 24 3.32 9.25 -16.78
CA GLY A 24 2.91 9.56 -15.41
C GLY A 24 1.85 8.62 -14.84
N VAL A 25 1.95 7.34 -15.18
CA VAL A 25 1.10 6.28 -14.60
C VAL A 25 1.52 6.03 -13.16
N ASP A 26 0.54 6.11 -12.26
CA ASP A 26 0.74 5.82 -10.84
C ASP A 26 0.18 4.43 -10.53
N ALA A 27 1.00 3.57 -9.91
CA ALA A 27 0.62 2.22 -9.56
C ALA A 27 0.51 2.11 -8.04
N ASP A 28 -0.62 1.60 -7.57
CA ASP A 28 -0.91 1.49 -6.14
C ASP A 28 -1.45 0.11 -5.79
N TYR A 29 -1.38 -0.25 -4.51
CA TYR A 29 -1.81 -1.54 -4.02
C TYR A 29 -3.30 -1.51 -3.66
N ILE A 30 -4.10 -2.39 -4.26
CA ILE A 30 -5.57 -2.37 -4.11
C ILE A 30 -6.05 -2.43 -2.65
N VAL A 31 -5.29 -3.12 -1.79
CA VAL A 31 -5.62 -3.24 -0.36
C VAL A 31 -5.54 -1.88 0.35
N ILE A 32 -4.60 -1.02 -0.03
CA ILE A 32 -4.43 0.31 0.56
C ILE A 32 -5.61 1.21 0.21
N GLU A 33 -6.08 1.17 -1.03
CA GLU A 33 -7.25 1.92 -1.49
C GLU A 33 -8.53 1.48 -0.80
N ILE A 34 -8.72 0.16 -0.64
CA ILE A 34 -9.86 -0.40 0.09
C ILE A 34 -9.81 0.03 1.57
N ALA A 35 -8.66 -0.07 2.21
CA ALA A 35 -8.48 0.31 3.60
C ALA A 35 -8.80 1.81 3.81
N ARG A 36 -8.28 2.70 2.96
CA ARG A 36 -8.57 4.14 3.03
C ARG A 36 -10.07 4.43 2.87
N LYS A 37 -10.74 3.78 1.92
CA LYS A 37 -12.17 4.00 1.66
C LYS A 37 -13.10 3.45 2.75
N LEU A 38 -12.76 2.31 3.35
CA LEU A 38 -13.61 1.65 4.34
C LEU A 38 -13.31 2.08 5.78
N LEU A 39 -12.04 2.37 6.09
CA LEU A 39 -11.55 2.63 7.44
C LEU A 39 -11.18 4.11 7.68
N GLY A 40 -11.20 4.94 6.63
CA GLY A 40 -10.85 6.37 6.71
C GLY A 40 -9.37 6.64 6.43
N GLU A 41 -8.98 7.90 6.33
CA GLU A 41 -7.60 8.32 5.99
C GLU A 41 -6.57 7.90 7.06
N ASP A 42 -6.96 7.88 8.34
CA ASP A 42 -6.10 7.53 9.48
C ASP A 42 -6.01 6.02 9.76
N TRP A 43 -6.48 5.18 8.84
CA TRP A 43 -6.53 3.72 9.04
C TRP A 43 -5.17 3.10 9.39
N MET A 44 -4.09 3.59 8.77
CA MET A 44 -2.74 3.03 8.90
C MET A 44 -2.16 3.29 10.30
N PRO A 45 -2.07 4.54 10.80
CA PRO A 45 -1.57 4.78 12.15
C PRO A 45 -2.41 4.08 13.22
N ASP A 46 -3.74 4.00 13.04
CA ASP A 46 -4.61 3.31 13.99
C ASP A 46 -4.43 1.78 13.95
N TYR A 47 -4.23 1.21 12.76
CA TYR A 47 -3.86 -0.18 12.61
C TYR A 47 -2.53 -0.49 13.32
N VAL A 48 -1.50 0.34 13.13
CA VAL A 48 -0.18 0.17 13.74
C VAL A 48 -0.25 0.28 15.27
N LYS A 49 -0.98 1.25 15.82
CA LYS A 49 -1.18 1.37 17.28
C LYS A 49 -1.82 0.10 17.86
N ARG A 50 -2.87 -0.42 17.21
CA ARG A 50 -3.56 -1.64 17.64
C ARG A 50 -2.65 -2.87 17.56
N ALA A 51 -1.89 -3.01 16.48
CA ALA A 51 -0.95 -4.11 16.31
C ALA A 51 0.15 -4.07 17.39
N ASN A 52 0.71 -2.89 17.68
CA ASN A 52 1.72 -2.70 18.72
C ASN A 52 1.21 -3.06 20.12
N ALA A 53 -0.06 -2.76 20.43
CA ALA A 53 -0.66 -3.07 21.72
C ALA A 53 -0.88 -4.59 21.96
N GLY A 54 -0.98 -5.39 20.89
CA GLY A 54 -1.21 -6.84 20.96
C GLY A 54 0.04 -7.70 21.12
N GLY A 55 1.23 -7.10 21.20
CA GLY A 55 2.51 -7.82 21.22
C GLY A 55 2.96 -8.21 19.82
N ILE A 56 3.63 -7.28 19.12
CA ILE A 56 4.32 -7.62 17.87
C ILE A 56 5.55 -8.47 18.22
N GLU A 57 5.51 -9.75 17.84
CA GLU A 57 6.71 -10.59 17.83
C GLU A 57 7.70 -10.01 16.81
N ARG A 58 8.81 -9.47 17.32
CA ARG A 58 9.86 -8.89 16.50
C ARG A 58 10.85 -9.99 16.14
N VAL A 59 10.90 -10.36 14.85
CA VAL A 59 11.97 -11.20 14.32
C VAL A 59 13.16 -10.30 14.00
N LEU A 60 14.20 -10.37 14.83
CA LEU A 60 15.49 -9.75 14.56
C LEU A 60 16.28 -10.73 13.67
N LEU A 61 16.56 -10.33 12.42
CA LEU A 61 17.47 -11.04 11.50
C LEU A 61 18.85 -10.39 11.54
#